data_AF-A0A9D8J4Q3-F1
#
_entry.id   AF-A0A9D8J4Q3-F1
#
_cell.length_a   1.000
_cell.length_b   1.000
_cell.length_c   1.000
_cell.angle_alpha   90.00
_cell.angle_beta   90.00
_cell.angle_gamma   90.00
#
_symmetry.space_group_name_H-M   'P 1'
#
loop_
_entity.id
_entity.type
_entity.pdbx_description
1 polymer ?
#
loop_
_entity_poly.entity_id
_entity_poly.type
_entity_poly.pdbx_seq_one_letter_code
_entity_poly.pdbx_strand_id
1 'polypeptide(L)'
;MLTKLAGGKVYDPAHGQDGVVRDIFIRGGRIVDGPGGDTPDKVYDLTGRIVMAGAIDMHTHIGGGKVTIARTLLPEDHRGDPAPRHGLMRGGCGH
;
A
#
# COMPACT_ATOMS: atom_id res chain seq x y z
N MET A 1 4.07 12.01 -15.73
CA MET A 1 3.69 10.59 -15.83
C MET A 1 2.24 10.41 -15.38
N LEU A 2 1.38 10.02 -16.32
CA LEU A 2 0.00 9.59 -16.14
C LEU A 2 -0.06 8.05 -16.10
N THR A 3 -0.53 7.50 -15.00
CA THR A 3 -0.76 6.06 -14.84
C THR A 3 -2.26 5.78 -14.88
N LYS A 4 -2.65 4.74 -15.62
CA LYS A 4 -4.01 4.19 -15.63
C LYS A 4 -4.02 2.83 -14.94
N LEU A 5 -4.90 2.67 -13.95
CA LEU A 5 -5.29 1.39 -13.38
C LEU A 5 -6.60 0.96 -14.05
N ALA A 6 -6.55 -0.03 -14.93
CA ALA A 6 -7.66 -0.35 -15.83
C ALA A 6 -8.52 -1.50 -15.30
N GLY A 7 -9.84 -1.35 -15.33
CA GLY A 7 -10.79 -2.45 -15.11
C GLY A 7 -10.80 -3.08 -13.71
N GLY A 8 -10.32 -2.36 -12.70
CA GLY A 8 -10.29 -2.85 -11.32
C GLY A 8 -11.66 -2.80 -10.65
N LYS A 9 -11.94 -3.77 -9.77
CA LYS A 9 -13.14 -3.80 -8.92
C LYS A 9 -12.92 -2.90 -7.70
N VAL A 10 -13.42 -1.67 -7.76
CA VAL A 10 -13.19 -0.62 -6.76
C VAL A 10 -14.15 -0.75 -5.57
N TYR A 11 -13.57 -0.73 -4.38
CA TYR A 11 -14.28 -0.60 -3.10
C TYR A 11 -13.83 0.70 -2.42
N ASP A 12 -14.75 1.65 -2.31
CA ASP A 12 -14.54 2.97 -1.71
C ASP A 12 -15.78 3.37 -0.90
N PRO A 13 -15.83 3.00 0.40
CA PRO A 13 -16.97 3.29 1.26
C PRO A 13 -17.24 4.79 1.44
N ALA A 14 -16.20 5.63 1.40
CA ALA A 14 -16.34 7.08 1.57
C ALA A 14 -17.13 7.72 0.40
N HIS A 15 -17.07 7.09 -0.78
CA HIS A 15 -17.80 7.50 -1.98
C HIS A 15 -18.90 6.50 -2.40
N GLY A 16 -19.29 5.58 -1.51
CA GLY A 16 -20.39 4.62 -1.75
C GLY A 16 -20.14 3.61 -2.88
N GLN A 17 -18.88 3.33 -3.22
CA GLN A 17 -18.54 2.36 -4.27
C GLN A 17 -18.37 0.97 -3.65
N ASP A 18 -19.27 0.05 -4.00
CA ASP A 18 -19.23 -1.36 -3.56
C ASP A 18 -18.97 -2.28 -4.75
N GLY A 19 -17.70 -2.57 -5.01
CA GLY A 19 -17.32 -3.52 -6.04
C GLY A 19 -17.56 -3.05 -7.47
N VAL A 20 -17.53 -1.73 -7.71
CA VAL A 20 -17.78 -1.14 -9.02
C VAL A 20 -16.54 -1.27 -9.90
N VAL A 21 -16.70 -1.84 -11.10
CA VAL A 21 -15.60 -1.94 -12.07
C VAL A 21 -15.39 -0.58 -12.73
N ARG A 22 -14.22 0.03 -12.53
CA ARG A 22 -13.87 1.31 -13.16
C ARG A 22 -12.36 1.50 -13.26
N ASP A 23 -11.98 2.44 -14.11
CA ASP A 23 -10.61 2.89 -14.22
C ASP A 23 -10.28 3.94 -13.14
N ILE A 24 -9.04 3.94 -12.66
CA ILE A 24 -8.46 4.98 -11.80
C ILE A 24 -7.25 5.58 -12.51
N PHE A 25 -7.15 6.91 -12.51
CA PHE A 25 -6.04 7.64 -13.12
C PHE A 25 -5.22 8.33 -12.04
N ILE A 26 -3.90 8.24 -12.15
CA ILE A 26 -2.95 8.83 -11.20
C ILE A 26 -1.95 9.69 -11.97
N ARG A 27 -1.79 10.94 -11.55
CA ARG A 27 -0.81 11.89 -12.11
C ARG A 27 -0.11 12.63 -10.97
N GLY A 28 1.21 12.63 -10.98
CA GLY A 28 2.01 13.33 -9.96
C GLY A 28 1.74 12.87 -8.53
N GLY A 29 1.46 11.58 -8.32
CA GLY A 29 1.16 11.00 -7.01
C GLY A 29 -0.25 11.30 -6.48
N ARG A 30 -1.16 11.85 -7.30
CA ARG A 30 -2.55 12.12 -6.94
C ARG A 30 -3.52 11.44 -7.90
N ILE A 31 -4.67 11.03 -7.39
CA ILE A 31 -5.79 10.53 -8.21
C ILE A 31 -6.41 11.72 -8.97
N VAL A 32 -6.75 11.51 -10.24
CA VAL A 32 -7.38 12.51 -11.12
C VAL A 32 -8.62 11.91 -11.80
N ASP A 33 -9.56 12.75 -12.22
CA ASP A 33 -10.86 12.30 -12.78
C ASP A 33 -10.73 11.49 -14.07
N GLY A 34 -9.67 11.74 -14.84
CA GLY A 34 -9.46 11.10 -16.12
C GLY A 34 -8.15 11.53 -16.79
N PRO A 35 -7.89 11.03 -18.01
CA PRO A 35 -6.67 11.35 -18.73
C PRO A 35 -6.61 12.82 -19.19
N GLY A 36 -7.76 13.49 -19.32
CA GLY A 36 -7.83 14.88 -19.81
C GLY A 36 -7.46 15.03 -21.29
N GLY A 37 -7.62 13.97 -22.08
CA GLY A 37 -7.21 13.91 -23.49
C GLY A 37 -5.81 13.31 -23.73
N ASP A 38 -5.01 13.18 -22.67
CA ASP A 38 -3.68 12.57 -22.77
C ASP A 38 -3.76 11.04 -22.92
N THR A 39 -2.74 10.45 -23.55
CA THR A 39 -2.56 8.99 -23.50
C THR A 39 -1.83 8.61 -22.20
N PRO A 40 -2.27 7.60 -21.44
CA PRO A 40 -1.54 7.14 -20.27
C PRO A 40 -0.13 6.67 -20.62
N ASP A 41 0.88 7.15 -19.88
CA ASP A 41 2.27 6.71 -20.02
C ASP A 41 2.44 5.25 -19.55
N LYS A 42 1.62 4.82 -18.60
CA LYS A 42 1.62 3.45 -18.07
C LYS A 42 0.21 2.97 -17.81
N VAL A 43 -0.07 1.74 -18.20
CA VAL A 43 -1.35 1.07 -17.96
C VAL A 43 -1.09 -0.21 -17.18
N TYR A 44 -1.85 -0.43 -16.11
CA TYR A 44 -1.90 -1.68 -15.38
C TYR A 44 -3.29 -2.29 -15.55
N ASP A 45 -3.37 -3.50 -16.10
CA ASP A 45 -4.63 -4.25 -16.19
C ASP A 45 -4.94 -4.89 -14.83
N LEU A 46 -6.08 -4.53 -14.27
CA LEU A 46 -6.59 -4.99 -12.98
C LEU A 46 -7.89 -5.80 -13.13
N THR A 47 -8.19 -6.32 -14.33
CA THR A 47 -9.36 -7.17 -14.55
C THR A 47 -9.39 -8.33 -13.53
N GLY A 48 -10.51 -8.45 -12.83
CA GLY A 48 -10.70 -9.47 -11.77
C GLY A 48 -9.95 -9.20 -10.47
N ARG A 49 -9.28 -8.04 -10.32
CA ARG A 49 -8.59 -7.63 -9.09
C ARG A 49 -9.43 -6.64 -8.29
N ILE A 50 -9.25 -6.66 -6.97
CA ILE A 50 -9.83 -5.70 -6.04
C ILE A 50 -8.93 -4.47 -5.96
N VAL A 51 -9.54 -3.29 -5.94
CA VAL A 51 -8.87 -2.00 -5.75
C VAL A 51 -9.51 -1.31 -4.55
N MET A 52 -8.67 -0.89 -3.61
CA MET A 52 -9.04 -0.12 -2.42
C MET A 52 -8.04 1.02 -2.23
N ALA A 53 -8.38 1.99 -1.39
CA ALA A 53 -7.41 2.96 -0.91
C ALA A 53 -6.24 2.26 -0.17
N GLY A 54 -5.10 2.93 -0.10
CA GLY A 54 -4.02 2.49 0.78
C GLY A 54 -4.53 2.43 2.23
N ALA A 55 -4.31 1.30 2.90
CA ALA A 55 -4.80 1.11 4.25
C ALA A 55 -4.13 2.07 5.24
N ILE A 56 -4.90 2.54 6.22
CA ILE A 56 -4.43 3.39 7.31
C ILE A 56 -4.41 2.56 8.58
N ASP A 57 -3.21 2.26 9.08
CA ASP A 57 -3.03 1.68 10.40
C ASP A 57 -2.98 2.80 11.44
N MET A 58 -4.05 2.94 12.23
CA MET A 58 -4.19 4.02 13.20
C MET A 58 -3.32 3.83 14.44
N HIS A 59 -2.97 2.58 14.78
CA HIS A 59 -2.30 2.31 16.04
C HIS A 59 -1.48 1.02 15.98
N THR A 60 -0.17 1.20 15.84
CA THR A 60 0.79 0.11 15.82
C THR A 60 2.10 0.50 16.51
N HIS A 61 2.75 -0.49 17.13
CA HIS A 61 4.03 -0.32 17.82
C HIS A 61 5.20 -0.62 16.88
N ILE A 62 5.46 0.28 15.95
CA ILE A 62 6.52 0.09 14.93
C ILE A 62 7.84 0.80 15.25
N GLY A 63 7.83 1.81 16.13
CA GLY A 63 9.00 2.64 16.41
C GLY A 63 9.12 3.10 17.87
N GLY A 64 10.36 3.41 18.29
CA GLY A 64 10.67 3.94 19.62
C GLY A 64 11.50 3.01 20.50
N GLY A 65 11.92 3.51 21.68
CA GLY A 65 12.81 2.79 22.60
C GLY A 65 12.22 1.48 23.13
N LYS A 66 10.91 1.45 23.41
CA LYS A 66 10.21 0.23 23.87
C LYS A 66 10.27 -0.89 22.84
N VAL A 67 10.01 -0.54 21.57
CA VAL A 67 10.11 -1.46 20.43
C VAL A 67 11.57 -1.92 20.28
N THR A 68 12.55 -1.06 20.52
CA THR A 68 13.97 -1.43 20.48
C THR A 68 14.33 -2.46 21.56
N ILE A 69 13.92 -2.23 22.81
CA ILE A 69 14.17 -3.15 23.94
C ILE A 69 13.54 -4.52 23.69
N ALA A 70 12.30 -4.55 23.20
CA ALA A 70 11.60 -5.80 22.90
C ALA A 70 12.39 -6.70 21.92
N ARG A 71 12.96 -6.10 20.86
CA ARG A 71 13.80 -6.82 19.88
C ARG A 71 15.06 -7.40 20.47
N THR A 72 15.64 -6.74 21.47
CA THR A 72 16.85 -7.20 22.16
C THR A 72 16.52 -8.31 23.16
N LEU A 73 15.36 -8.22 23.82
CA LEU A 73 14.93 -9.17 24.84
C LEU A 73 14.46 -10.51 24.25
N LEU A 74 13.86 -10.49 23.06
CA LEU A 74 13.22 -11.66 22.43
C LEU A 74 13.88 -12.02 21.08
N PRO A 75 15.18 -12.40 21.06
CA PRO A 75 15.88 -12.75 19.82
C PRO A 75 15.34 -14.03 19.15
N GLU A 76 14.66 -14.90 19.89
CA GLU A 76 13.99 -16.08 19.36
C GLU A 76 12.84 -15.73 18.40
N ASP A 77 12.15 -14.61 18.63
CA ASP A 77 11.01 -14.13 17.82
C ASP A 77 11.44 -13.94 16.35
N HIS A 78 12.54 -13.21 16.09
CA HIS A 78 13.03 -12.99 14.72
C HIS A 78 13.99 -14.06 14.20
N ARG A 79 14.30 -15.10 14.98
CA ARG A 79 15.11 -16.22 14.46
C ARG A 79 14.31 -17.05 13.46
N GLY A 80 12.99 -17.15 13.65
CA GLY A 80 12.06 -17.82 12.74
C GLY A 80 11.66 -16.99 11.53
N ASP A 81 11.67 -15.65 11.66
CA ASP A 81 11.39 -14.71 10.58
C ASP A 81 12.40 -13.55 10.56
N PRO A 82 13.56 -13.74 9.92
CA PRO A 82 14.61 -12.73 9.92
C PRO A 82 14.28 -11.56 8.98
N ALA A 83 14.21 -10.35 9.52
CA ALA A 83 14.13 -9.11 8.74
C ALA A 83 15.54 -8.48 8.55
N PRO A 84 16.24 -8.74 7.44
CA PRO A 84 17.58 -8.21 7.19
C PRO A 84 17.58 -6.69 7.01
N ARG A 85 18.67 -6.04 7.41
CA ARG A 85 18.84 -4.61 7.19
C ARG A 85 18.87 -4.29 5.69
N HIS A 86 18.01 -3.40 5.24
CA HIS A 86 17.99 -2.91 3.86
C HIS A 86 17.82 -1.39 3.81
N GLY A 87 18.82 -0.67 3.29
CA GLY A 87 18.80 0.81 3.27
C GLY A 87 18.63 1.39 4.68
N LEU A 88 17.54 2.12 4.89
CA LEU A 88 17.15 2.72 6.18
C LEU A 88 16.33 1.76 7.08
N MET A 89 15.88 0.62 6.55
CA MET A 89 15.10 -0.37 7.28
C MET A 89 16.03 -1.17 8.21
N ARG A 90 15.75 -1.14 9.51
CA ARG A 90 16.34 -2.05 10.51
C ARG A 90 15.35 -3.18 10.77
N GLY A 91 15.68 -4.12 11.66
CA GLY A 91 14.74 -5.17 12.04
C GLY A 91 13.35 -4.60 12.33
N GLY A 92 12.28 -5.38 12.09
CA GLY A 92 10.86 -5.15 12.43
C GLY A 92 10.46 -5.88 13.73
N CYS A 93 9.36 -5.57 14.41
CA CYS A 93 8.90 -6.36 15.56
C CYS A 93 7.73 -7.23 15.10
N GLY A 94 7.61 -8.43 15.66
CA GLY A 94 6.52 -9.36 15.36
C GLY A 94 6.78 -10.21 14.11
N HIS A 95 5.86 -11.16 13.90
CA HIS A 95 5.73 -12.02 12.72
C HIS A 95 4.71 -11.46 11.72
#